data_AF-A0A2A4JBQ9-F1
#
_entry.id   AF-A0A2A4JBQ9-F1
#
_cell.length_a   1.000
_cell.length_b   1.000
_cell.length_c   1.000
_cell.angle_alpha   90.00
_cell.angle_beta   90.00
_cell.angle_gamma   90.00
#
_symmetry.space_group_name_H-M   'P 1'
#
loop_
_entity.id
_entity.type
_entity.pdbx_description
1 polymer ?
#
loop_
_entity_poly.entity_id
_entity_poly.type
_entity_poly.pdbx_seq_one_letter_code
_entity_poly.pdbx_strand_id
1 'polypeptide(L)'
;DLSRNELTAISRRTFRGLTALKSLHLDGNHLKCIDEKALENLKSLEVLTLNNNNLTYLSLEPAAISRLNTLRLTDNPVVCDCRVARLATTVRAAGILGVGA
;
A
#
# COMPACT_ATOMS: atom_id res chain seq x y z
N ASP A 1 -9.13 5.62 9.48
CA ASP A 1 -9.82 5.05 8.31
C ASP A 1 -10.02 6.17 7.30
N LEU A 2 -9.65 5.96 6.04
CA LEU A 2 -9.82 6.89 4.91
C LEU A 2 -10.54 6.21 3.74
N SER A 3 -11.20 5.08 3.98
CA SER A 3 -11.97 4.34 2.98
C SER A 3 -13.18 5.16 2.49
N ARG A 4 -13.62 4.91 1.25
CA ARG A 4 -14.80 5.53 0.62
C ARG A 4 -14.74 7.06 0.60
N ASN A 5 -13.59 7.60 0.19
CA ASN A 5 -13.40 9.01 -0.10
C ASN A 5 -13.05 9.18 -1.59
N GLU A 6 -12.75 10.42 -1.98
CA GLU A 6 -12.40 10.79 -3.35
C GLU A 6 -10.88 10.96 -3.53
N LEU A 7 -10.06 10.25 -2.74
CA LEU A 7 -8.60 10.39 -2.81
C LEU A 7 -8.08 9.88 -4.15
N THR A 8 -7.25 10.68 -4.82
CA THR A 8 -6.68 10.35 -6.14
C THR A 8 -5.19 10.01 -6.10
N ALA A 9 -4.48 10.46 -5.08
CA ALA A 9 -3.06 10.18 -4.87
C ALA A 9 -2.67 10.26 -3.39
N ILE A 10 -1.63 9.52 -2.99
CA ILE A 10 -0.96 9.64 -1.69
C ILE A 10 0.47 10.12 -1.91
N SER A 11 0.84 11.23 -1.27
CA SER A 11 2.18 11.80 -1.36
C SER A 11 3.07 11.34 -0.20
N ARG A 12 4.39 11.49 -0.37
CA ARG A 12 5.39 11.27 0.69
C ARG A 12 5.06 11.97 2.02
N ARG A 13 4.38 13.12 1.97
CA ARG A 13 4.12 13.94 3.16
C ARG A 13 2.78 13.65 3.81
N THR A 14 1.88 12.91 3.15
CA THR A 14 0.49 12.71 3.59
C THR A 14 0.41 12.10 4.98
N PHE A 15 1.27 11.13 5.30
CA PHE A 15 1.28 10.44 6.60
C PHE A 15 2.51 10.73 7.45
N ARG A 16 3.16 11.87 7.20
CA ARG A 16 4.37 12.24 7.94
C ARG A 16 4.07 12.37 9.44
N GLY A 17 4.89 11.73 10.27
CA GLY A 17 4.78 11.79 11.73
C GLY A 17 3.82 10.77 12.35
N LEU A 18 3.07 10.00 11.56
CA LEU A 18 2.15 8.97 12.06
C LEU A 18 2.88 7.66 12.42
N THR A 19 3.91 7.74 13.26
CA THR A 19 4.80 6.62 13.59
C THR A 19 4.12 5.48 14.35
N ALA A 20 3.03 5.79 15.07
CA ALA A 20 2.24 4.84 15.85
C ALA A 20 1.05 4.24 15.07
N LEU A 21 0.81 4.64 13.82
CA LEU A 21 -0.31 4.14 13.03
C LEU A 21 -0.12 2.65 12.72
N LYS A 22 -1.09 1.83 13.12
CA LYS A 22 -1.08 0.37 12.89
C LYS A 22 -1.89 -0.09 11.69
N SER A 23 -2.97 0.59 11.39
CA SER A 23 -3.90 0.20 10.33
C SER A 23 -4.26 1.40 9.48
N LEU A 24 -4.06 1.26 8.17
CA LEU A 24 -4.40 2.25 7.17
C LEU A 24 -5.34 1.63 6.15
N HIS A 25 -6.57 2.13 6.16
CA HIS A 25 -7.63 1.70 5.25
C HIS A 25 -7.89 2.80 4.22
N LEU A 26 -7.73 2.46 2.95
CA LEU A 26 -7.87 3.36 1.79
C LEU A 26 -8.79 2.74 0.73
N ASP A 27 -9.62 1.78 1.11
CA ASP A 27 -10.48 1.03 0.20
C ASP A 27 -11.54 1.94 -0.44
N GLY A 28 -11.91 1.68 -1.70
CA GLY A 28 -12.99 2.42 -2.37
C GLY A 28 -12.68 3.89 -2.58
N ASN A 29 -11.44 4.22 -2.96
CA ASN A 29 -11.03 5.56 -3.38
C ASN A 29 -10.76 5.57 -4.90
N HIS A 30 -10.15 6.63 -5.41
CA HIS A 30 -9.76 6.78 -6.82
C HIS A 30 -8.25 6.84 -7.00
N LEU A 31 -7.50 6.17 -6.12
CA LEU A 31 -6.04 6.25 -6.09
C LEU A 31 -5.46 5.70 -7.38
N LYS A 32 -4.68 6.54 -8.09
CA LYS A 32 -3.94 6.16 -9.30
C LYS A 32 -2.45 5.95 -9.02
N CYS A 33 -1.93 6.58 -7.98
CA CYS A 33 -0.55 6.46 -7.57
C CYS A 33 -0.38 6.65 -6.06
N ILE A 34 0.64 5.99 -5.52
CA ILE A 34 1.13 6.15 -4.16
C ILE A 34 2.64 6.36 -4.29
N ASP A 35 3.14 7.45 -3.71
CA ASP A 35 4.57 7.73 -3.65
C ASP A 35 5.31 6.59 -2.93
N GLU A 36 6.45 6.16 -3.47
CA GLU A 36 7.21 5.01 -2.94
C GLU A 36 7.65 5.20 -1.47
N LYS A 37 7.76 6.46 -1.03
CA LYS A 37 8.14 6.86 0.33
C LYS A 37 6.95 7.35 1.18
N ALA A 38 5.71 7.24 0.68
CA ALA A 38 4.50 7.62 1.43
C ALA A 38 4.39 6.92 2.79
N LEU A 39 4.88 5.69 2.90
CA LEU A 39 4.77 4.86 4.10
C LEU A 39 6.07 4.80 4.92
N GLU A 40 7.12 5.51 4.51
CA GLU A 40 8.47 5.44 5.12
C GLU A 40 8.44 5.72 6.64
N ASN A 41 7.55 6.60 7.10
CA ASN A 41 7.43 6.99 8.50
C ASN A 41 6.48 6.09 9.32
N LEU A 42 5.73 5.20 8.69
CA LEU A 42 4.71 4.38 9.34
C LEU A 42 5.34 3.12 9.98
N LYS A 43 6.23 3.34 10.96
CA LYS A 43 7.06 2.29 11.55
C LYS A 43 6.30 1.19 12.29
N SER A 44 5.03 1.43 12.60
CA SER A 44 4.16 0.48 13.31
C SER A 44 3.05 -0.10 12.43
N LEU A 45 3.08 0.14 11.11
CA LEU A 45 2.00 -0.27 10.22
C LEU A 45 1.99 -1.79 10.03
N GLU A 46 0.86 -2.40 10.35
CA GLU A 46 0.62 -3.84 10.28
C GLU A 46 -0.42 -4.18 9.20
N VAL A 47 -1.35 -3.27 8.90
CA VAL A 47 -2.43 -3.48 7.93
C VAL A 47 -2.52 -2.32 6.95
N LEU A 48 -2.47 -2.63 5.65
CA LEU A 48 -2.73 -1.71 4.56
C LEU A 48 -3.76 -2.31 3.60
N THR A 49 -4.90 -1.64 3.44
CA THR A 49 -5.94 -2.05 2.48
C THR A 49 -6.18 -0.96 1.44
N LEU A 50 -6.10 -1.36 0.17
CA LEU A 50 -6.16 -0.49 -1.02
C LEU A 50 -7.17 -1.02 -2.04
N ASN A 51 -8.12 -1.84 -1.61
CA ASN A 51 -9.04 -2.50 -2.53
C ASN A 51 -9.93 -1.49 -3.25
N ASN A 52 -10.42 -1.84 -4.43
CA ASN A 52 -11.34 -1.02 -5.20
C ASN A 52 -10.80 0.41 -5.41
N ASN A 53 -9.61 0.48 -6.02
CA ASN A 53 -8.93 1.71 -6.42
C ASN A 53 -8.53 1.59 -7.89
N ASN A 54 -7.76 2.56 -8.41
CA ASN A 54 -7.36 2.60 -9.81
C ASN A 54 -5.83 2.49 -9.97
N LEU A 55 -5.18 1.71 -9.11
CA LEU A 55 -3.73 1.49 -9.12
C LEU A 55 -3.36 0.50 -10.23
N THR A 56 -2.47 0.93 -11.12
CA THR A 56 -1.91 0.05 -12.16
C THR A 56 -0.62 -0.62 -11.72
N TYR A 57 0.02 -0.11 -10.67
CA TYR A 57 1.18 -0.70 -10.01
C TYR A 57 1.26 -0.17 -8.57
N LEU A 58 2.05 -0.84 -7.74
CA LEU A 58 2.44 -0.35 -6.43
C LEU A 58 3.93 -0.63 -6.23
N SER A 59 4.67 0.40 -5.82
CA SER A 59 6.08 0.31 -5.48
C SER A 59 6.24 0.93 -4.10
N LEU A 60 6.78 0.16 -3.16
CA LEU A 60 6.98 0.59 -1.78
C LEU A 60 8.40 0.22 -1.37
N GLU A 61 9.03 1.11 -0.60
CA GLU A 61 10.33 0.81 0.00
C GLU A 61 10.22 -0.44 0.90
N PRO A 62 11.10 -1.45 0.76
CA PRO A 62 11.03 -2.68 1.56
C PRO A 62 11.01 -2.42 3.07
N ALA A 63 11.76 -1.41 3.53
CA ALA A 63 11.78 -1.02 4.93
C ALA A 63 10.41 -0.52 5.44
N ALA A 64 9.61 0.11 4.57
CA ALA A 64 8.30 0.64 4.92
C ALA A 64 7.24 -0.46 5.10
N ILE A 65 7.42 -1.62 4.47
CA ILE A 65 6.51 -2.77 4.56
C ILE A 65 7.02 -3.88 5.47
N SER A 66 8.14 -3.67 6.15
CA SER A 66 8.81 -4.68 7.01
C SER A 66 7.98 -5.18 8.20
N ARG A 67 6.95 -4.42 8.61
CA ARG A 67 6.02 -4.79 9.70
C ARG A 67 4.61 -5.13 9.24
N LEU A 68 4.34 -5.04 7.94
CA LEU A 68 3.02 -5.35 7.42
C LEU A 68 2.76 -6.85 7.56
N ASN A 69 1.60 -7.17 8.13
CA ASN A 69 1.05 -8.52 8.17
C ASN A 69 -0.01 -8.72 7.09
N THR A 70 -0.62 -7.63 6.63
CA THR A 70 -1.69 -7.66 5.63
C THR A 70 -1.52 -6.54 4.61
N LEU A 71 -1.49 -6.92 3.35
CA LEU A 71 -1.61 -6.03 2.20
C LEU A 71 -2.80 -6.50 1.35
N ARG A 72 -3.70 -5.60 0.96
CA ARG A 72 -4.79 -5.95 0.04
C ARG A 72 -4.87 -4.97 -1.11
N LEU A 73 -4.91 -5.52 -2.33
CA LEU A 73 -4.89 -4.78 -3.59
C LEU A 73 -6.01 -5.26 -4.54
N THR A 74 -7.01 -6.00 -4.05
CA THR A 74 -8.06 -6.56 -4.92
C THR A 74 -8.82 -5.44 -5.62
N ASP A 75 -9.41 -5.74 -6.77
CA ASP A 75 -10.19 -4.77 -7.53
C ASP A 75 -9.38 -3.51 -7.88
N ASN A 76 -8.13 -3.72 -8.31
CA ASN A 76 -7.30 -2.70 -8.93
C ASN A 76 -6.81 -3.21 -10.29
N PRO A 77 -6.67 -2.35 -11.31
CA PRO A 77 -6.17 -2.72 -12.64
C PRO A 77 -4.64 -2.92 -12.65
N VAL A 78 -4.10 -3.71 -11.71
CA VAL A 78 -2.66 -3.92 -11.53
C VAL A 78 -2.09 -4.65 -12.74
N VAL A 79 -1.10 -4.04 -13.39
CA VAL A 79 -0.43 -4.59 -14.56
C VAL A 79 0.78 -5.42 -14.13
N CYS A 80 0.92 -6.61 -14.69
CA CYS A 80 2.09 -7.46 -14.47
C CYS A 80 3.34 -6.86 -15.14
N ASP A 81 4.21 -6.27 -14.32
CA ASP A 81 5.51 -5.74 -14.75
C ASP A 81 6.59 -5.99 -13.69
N CYS A 82 7.81 -5.49 -13.94
CA CYS A 82 8.93 -5.65 -13.02
C CYS A 82 8.72 -4.95 -11.66
N ARG A 83 7.85 -3.93 -11.56
CA ARG A 83 7.57 -3.23 -10.29
C ARG A 83 6.72 -4.12 -9.40
N VAL A 84 5.64 -4.66 -9.96
CA VAL A 84 4.76 -5.60 -9.25
C VAL A 84 5.50 -6.89 -8.91
N ALA A 85 6.38 -7.39 -9.79
CA ALA A 85 7.22 -8.54 -9.50
C ALA A 85 8.12 -8.32 -8.26
N ARG A 86 8.76 -7.14 -8.14
CA ARG A 86 9.56 -6.79 -6.95
C ARG A 86 8.73 -6.65 -5.69
N LEU A 87 7.52 -6.08 -5.80
CA LEU A 87 6.61 -6.01 -4.66
C LEU A 87 6.21 -7.42 -4.21
N ALA A 88 5.83 -8.29 -5.15
CA ALA A 88 5.43 -9.67 -4.87
C ALA A 88 6.55 -10.49 -4.22
N THR A 89 7.81 -10.35 -4.67
CA THR A 89 8.95 -11.01 -4.03
C THR A 89 9.19 -10.47 -2.62
N THR A 90 9.05 -9.17 -2.40
CA THR A 90 9.20 -8.56 -1.07
C THR A 90 8.10 -9.01 -0.11
N VAL A 91 6.84 -9.01 -0.56
CA VAL A 91 5.68 -9.51 0.19
C VAL A 91 5.86 -10.97 0.58
N ARG A 92 6.28 -11.82 -0.36
CA ARG A 92 6.57 -13.24 -0.09
C ARG A 92 7.69 -13.42 0.92
N ALA A 93 8.79 -12.68 0.78
CA ALA A 93 9.92 -12.76 1.70
C ALA A 93 9.56 -12.31 3.12
N ALA A 94 8.65 -11.35 3.26
CA ALA A 94 8.17 -10.84 4.54
C ALA A 94 6.98 -11.65 5.13
N GLY A 95 6.48 -12.68 4.42
CA GLY A 95 5.35 -13.49 4.90
C GLY A 95 4.03 -12.73 5.02
N ILE A 96 3.87 -11.63 4.27
CA ILE A 96 2.67 -10.78 4.33
C ILE A 96 1.50 -11.52 3.69
N LEU A 97 0.37 -11.60 4.42
CA LEU A 97 -0.84 -12.24 3.92
C LEU A 97 -1.59 -11.30 2.98
N GLY A 98 -1.96 -11.80 1.80
CA GLY A 98 -2.75 -11.08 0.81
C GLY A 98 -1.90 -10.47 -0.30
N VAL A 99 -2.02 -11.06 -1.49
CA VAL A 99 -1.88 -10.36 -2.77
C VAL A 99 -2.96 -10.98 -3.65
N GLY A 100 -4.20 -10.58 -3.44
CA GLY A 100 -5.26 -10.91 -4.38
C GLY A 100 -5.05 -10.05 -5.62
N ALA A 101 -4.62 -10.70 -6.71
CA ALA A 101 -4.73 -10.14 -8.05
C ALA A 101 -6.20 -10.16 -8.48
#